data_AF-A0A1W6ZC07-F1
#
_entry.id   AF-A0A1W6ZC07-F1
#
_cell.length_a   1.000
_cell.length_b   1.000
_cell.length_c   1.000
_cell.angle_alpha   90.00
_cell.angle_beta   90.00
_cell.angle_gamma   90.00
#
_symmetry.space_group_name_H-M   'P 1'
#
loop_
_entity.id
_entity.type
_entity.pdbx_description
1 polymer ?
#
loop_
_entity_poly.entity_id
_entity_poly.type
_entity_poly.pdbx_seq_one_letter_code
_entity_poly.pdbx_strand_id
1 'polypeptide(L)'
;MGTAKYNHPGYIVDLGEQGCYQVGLWLPHGYPPHIHIGRQDTPETALLRLRIADSVFQSLSDDMETLCRRAVRQVVDEGLLNASHAFQETRFHPDTEPWQGPMALAPA
;
A
#
# COMPACT_ATOMS: atom_id res chain seq x y z
N MET A 1 -21.74 9.92 4.39
CA MET A 1 -20.33 9.80 4.82
C MET A 1 -19.92 8.37 4.55
N GLY A 2 -19.49 8.09 3.32
CA GLY A 2 -19.22 6.72 2.87
C GLY A 2 -17.89 6.26 3.44
N THR A 3 -17.90 5.21 4.26
CA THR A 3 -16.71 4.42 4.57
C THR A 3 -16.06 4.06 3.25
N ALA A 4 -14.83 4.52 3.07
CA ALA A 4 -14.14 4.34 1.82
C ALA A 4 -13.93 2.83 1.62
N LYS A 5 -14.64 2.31 0.62
CA LYS A 5 -14.64 0.89 0.29
C LYS A 5 -13.30 0.59 -0.36
N TYR A 6 -12.62 -0.44 0.12
CA TYR A 6 -11.55 -1.09 -0.61
C TYR A 6 -12.12 -1.52 -1.97
N ASN A 7 -11.72 -0.85 -3.05
CA ASN A 7 -12.24 -1.16 -4.39
C ASN A 7 -11.56 -2.42 -4.98
N HIS A 8 -10.49 -2.92 -4.35
CA HIS A 8 -9.75 -4.11 -4.77
C HIS A 8 -9.36 -4.96 -3.56
N PRO A 9 -9.24 -6.30 -3.71
CA PRO A 9 -8.71 -7.14 -2.64
C PRO A 9 -7.30 -6.65 -2.31
N GLY A 10 -7.10 -6.26 -1.05
CA GLY A 10 -5.77 -5.95 -0.55
C GLY A 10 -4.93 -7.22 -0.43
N TYR A 11 -3.69 -7.06 -0.01
CA TYR A 11 -2.77 -8.13 0.33
C TYR A 11 -2.34 -7.98 1.79
N ILE A 12 -2.13 -9.10 2.47
CA ILE A 12 -1.45 -9.16 3.76
C ILE A 12 0.02 -9.47 3.50
N VAL A 13 0.87 -8.71 4.18
CA VAL A 13 2.32 -8.73 4.06
C VAL A 13 2.89 -8.96 5.44
N ASP A 14 3.69 -10.01 5.59
CA ASP A 14 4.39 -10.31 6.84
C ASP A 14 5.84 -9.81 6.73
N LEU A 15 6.16 -8.77 7.50
CA LEU A 15 7.49 -8.17 7.58
C LEU A 15 8.31 -8.71 8.77
N GLY A 16 7.94 -9.86 9.32
CA GLY A 16 8.62 -10.50 10.44
C GLY A 16 8.50 -9.67 11.73
N GLU A 17 9.63 -9.23 12.27
CA GLU A 17 9.68 -8.47 13.52
C GLU A 17 8.95 -7.12 13.45
N GLN A 18 8.74 -6.58 12.24
CA GLN A 18 7.93 -5.36 12.05
C GLN A 18 6.42 -5.63 12.17
N GLY A 19 6.00 -6.88 11.94
CA GLY A 19 4.62 -7.34 12.02
C GLY A 19 3.93 -7.49 10.67
N CYS A 20 2.62 -7.74 10.73
CA CYS A 20 1.78 -7.96 9.56
C CYS A 20 1.04 -6.67 9.14
N TYR A 21 1.09 -6.37 7.86
CA TYR A 21 0.50 -5.18 7.27
C TYR A 21 -0.47 -5.55 6.15
N GLN A 22 -1.55 -4.80 6.04
CA GLN A 22 -2.45 -4.85 4.91
C GLN A 22 -2.07 -3.75 3.92
N VAL A 23 -1.83 -4.11 2.66
CA VAL A 23 -1.53 -3.21 1.55
C VAL A 23 -2.61 -3.29 0.49
N GLY A 24 -3.05 -2.17 -0.07
CA GLY A 24 -4.04 -2.21 -1.14
C GLY A 24 -4.17 -0.90 -1.91
N LEU A 25 -4.51 -1.00 -3.19
CA LEU A 25 -4.76 0.16 -4.04
C LEU A 25 -6.15 0.73 -3.79
N TRP A 26 -6.20 2.04 -3.69
CA TRP A 26 -7.41 2.84 -3.53
C TRP A 26 -7.57 3.79 -4.72
N LEU A 27 -8.76 3.73 -5.32
CA LEU A 27 -9.17 4.50 -6.49
C LEU A 27 -10.46 5.27 -6.17
N PRO A 28 -10.40 6.36 -5.38
CA PRO A 28 -11.59 7.14 -5.10
C PRO A 28 -11.98 7.98 -6.32
N HIS A 29 -13.28 8.10 -6.59
CA HIS A 29 -13.78 8.98 -7.65
C HIS A 29 -13.34 10.43 -7.41
N GLY A 30 -12.66 11.02 -8.40
CA GLY A 30 -12.22 12.42 -8.36
C GLY A 30 -10.94 12.68 -7.55
N TYR A 31 -10.23 11.63 -7.12
CA TYR A 31 -8.96 11.75 -6.41
C TYR A 31 -7.87 10.89 -7.07
N PRO A 32 -6.60 11.29 -6.98
CA PRO A 32 -5.50 10.49 -7.52
C PRO A 32 -5.44 9.09 -6.89
N PRO A 33 -5.06 8.07 -7.68
CA PRO A 33 -4.81 6.72 -7.21
C PRO A 33 -3.77 6.71 -6.10
N HIS A 34 -3.94 5.84 -5.11
CA HIS A 34 -2.98 5.73 -4.01
C HIS A 34 -3.02 4.36 -3.34
N ILE A 35 -1.89 3.95 -2.77
CA ILE A 35 -1.74 2.68 -2.07
C ILE A 35 -1.83 2.95 -0.57
N HIS A 36 -2.70 2.23 0.11
CA HIS A 36 -2.83 2.24 1.56
C HIS A 36 -2.04 1.11 2.16
N ILE A 37 -1.33 1.41 3.25
CA ILE A 37 -0.61 0.43 4.07
C ILE A 37 -1.02 0.69 5.52
N GLY A 38 -1.63 -0.32 6.14
CA GLY A 38 -2.08 -0.30 7.52
C GLY A 38 -1.62 -1.56 8.25
N ARG A 39 -1.57 -1.52 9.58
CA ARG A 39 -1.32 -2.71 10.39
C ARG A 39 -2.54 -3.63 10.36
N GLN A 40 -2.33 -4.94 10.28
CA GLN A 40 -3.43 -5.92 10.28
C GLN A 40 -4.22 -5.88 11.60
N ASP A 41 -3.56 -5.62 12.71
CA ASP A 41 -4.15 -5.50 14.06
C ASP A 41 -4.97 -4.20 14.25
N THR A 42 -4.79 -3.21 13.38
CA THR A 42 -5.55 -1.94 13.40
C THR A 42 -6.15 -1.63 12.01
N PRO A 43 -7.07 -2.47 11.50
CA PRO A 43 -7.49 -2.47 10.10
C PRO A 43 -8.24 -1.21 9.66
N GLU A 44 -8.77 -0.43 10.61
CA GLU A 44 -9.52 0.80 10.32
C GLU A 44 -8.63 2.01 10.04
N THR A 45 -7.31 1.91 10.25
CA THR A 45 -6.39 3.05 10.15
C THR A 45 -5.25 2.72 9.20
N ALA A 46 -5.31 3.28 7.99
CA ALA A 46 -4.12 3.35 7.15
C ALA A 46 -3.05 4.14 7.93
N LEU A 47 -1.87 3.56 8.09
CA LEU A 47 -0.73 4.24 8.71
C LEU A 47 0.04 5.05 7.67
N LEU A 48 0.01 4.59 6.42
CA LEU A 48 0.77 5.17 5.35
C LEU A 48 -0.03 5.15 4.04
N ARG A 49 0.05 6.25 3.31
CA ARG A 49 -0.51 6.41 1.98
C ARG A 49 0.57 6.78 0.97
N LEU A 50 0.72 5.97 -0.07
CA LEU A 50 1.60 6.27 -1.20
C LEU A 50 0.76 6.82 -2.35
N ARG A 51 0.93 8.09 -2.69
CA ARG A 51 0.23 8.71 -3.83
C ARG A 51 0.87 8.30 -5.14
N ILE A 52 0.06 7.85 -6.08
CA ILE A 52 0.48 7.57 -7.46
C ILE A 52 0.02 8.75 -8.32
N ALA A 53 0.92 9.31 -9.13
CA ALA A 53 0.54 10.34 -10.09
C ALA A 53 -0.36 9.72 -11.19
N ASP A 54 -1.43 10.39 -11.61
CA ASP A 54 -2.36 9.88 -12.62
C ASP A 54 -1.67 9.46 -13.93
N SER A 55 -0.70 10.24 -14.40
CA SER A 55 0.08 9.91 -15.60
C SER A 55 0.91 8.63 -15.44
N VAL A 56 1.45 8.40 -14.24
CA VAL A 56 2.19 7.19 -13.91
C VAL A 56 1.23 6.01 -13.86
N PHE A 57 0.12 6.14 -13.14
CA PHE A 57 -0.86 5.05 -12.98
C PHE A 57 -1.39 4.52 -14.30
N GLN A 58 -1.68 5.40 -15.26
CA GLN A 58 -2.15 5.00 -16.60
C GLN A 58 -1.08 4.28 -17.43
N SER A 59 0.20 4.48 -17.11
CA SER A 59 1.34 3.88 -17.83
C SER A 59 1.87 2.60 -17.18
N LEU A 60 1.43 2.28 -15.96
CA LEU A 60 1.87 1.09 -15.25
C LEU A 60 1.35 -0.17 -15.96
N SER A 61 2.28 -1.05 -16.31
CA SER A 61 1.99 -2.39 -16.84
C SER A 61 1.95 -3.46 -15.75
N ASP A 62 2.28 -3.09 -14.51
CA ASP A 62 2.28 -3.99 -13.37
C ASP A 62 0.85 -4.46 -13.05
N ASP A 63 0.71 -5.74 -12.72
CA ASP A 63 -0.48 -6.23 -12.05
C ASP A 63 -0.57 -5.68 -10.61
N MET A 64 -1.72 -5.86 -9.98
CA MET A 64 -2.01 -5.32 -8.64
C MET A 64 -1.08 -5.87 -7.55
N GLU A 65 -0.68 -7.14 -7.64
CA GLU A 65 0.22 -7.75 -6.67
C GLU A 65 1.62 -7.15 -6.84
N THR A 66 2.11 -7.08 -8.07
CA THR A 66 3.40 -6.46 -8.37
C THR A 66 3.45 -5.00 -7.88
N LEU A 67 2.40 -4.22 -8.12
CA LEU A 67 2.29 -2.85 -7.63
C LEU A 67 2.37 -2.77 -6.09
N CYS A 68 1.64 -3.65 -5.39
CA CYS A 68 1.69 -3.73 -3.94
C CYS A 68 3.07 -4.17 -3.43
N ARG A 69 3.74 -5.10 -4.12
CA ARG A 69 5.10 -5.54 -3.78
C ARG A 69 6.11 -4.43 -3.92
N ARG A 70 6.03 -3.60 -4.96
CA ARG A 70 6.89 -2.42 -5.12
C ARG A 70 6.66 -1.40 -4.00
N ALA A 71 5.40 -1.18 -3.63
CA ALA A 71 5.04 -0.30 -2.52
C ALA A 71 5.66 -0.80 -1.22
N VAL A 72 5.51 -2.09 -0.91
CA VAL A 72 6.13 -2.71 0.27
C VAL A 72 7.64 -2.52 0.26
N ARG A 73 8.31 -2.78 -0.87
CA ARG A 73 9.76 -2.59 -0.97
C ARG A 73 10.17 -1.16 -0.65
N GLN A 74 9.47 -0.18 -1.23
CA GLN A 74 9.72 1.23 -0.99
C GLN A 74 9.59 1.57 0.50
N VAL A 75 8.51 1.09 1.12
CA VAL A 75 8.22 1.34 2.53
C VAL A 75 9.27 0.73 3.47
N VAL A 76 9.76 -0.46 3.15
CA VAL A 76 10.85 -1.13 3.89
C VAL A 76 12.17 -0.37 3.70
N ASP A 77 12.53 -0.03 2.46
CA ASP A 77 13.78 0.66 2.13
C ASP A 77 13.83 2.08 2.73
N GLU A 78 12.70 2.79 2.77
CA GLU A 78 12.57 4.14 3.33
C GLU A 78 12.28 4.14 4.85
N GLY A 79 12.06 2.97 5.47
CA GLY A 79 11.82 2.85 6.91
C GLY A 79 10.52 3.52 7.40
N LEU A 80 9.51 3.65 6.54
CA LEU A 80 8.33 4.49 6.79
C LEU A 80 7.37 3.94 7.86
N LEU A 81 7.46 2.65 8.19
CA LEU A 81 6.59 1.98 9.18
C LEU A 81 7.04 2.15 10.63
N ASN A 82 8.26 2.66 10.86
CA ASN A 82 8.86 2.78 12.19
C ASN A 82 8.77 4.20 12.80
N ALA A 83 8.30 5.20 12.04
CA ALA A 83 8.52 6.60 12.39
C ALA A 83 7.50 7.20 13.37
N SER A 84 6.24 6.77 13.35
CA SER A 84 5.21 7.19 14.31
C SER A 84 3.93 6.37 14.12
N HIS A 85 3.13 6.19 15.17
CA HIS A 85 1.75 5.70 15.03
C HIS A 85 0.81 6.72 14.34
N ALA A 86 1.35 7.80 13.79
CA ALA A 86 0.60 8.81 13.08
C ALA A 86 0.50 8.45 11.59
N PHE A 87 -0.59 8.88 10.97
CA PHE A 87 -0.80 8.79 9.54
C PHE A 87 0.30 9.55 8.78
N GLN A 88 0.86 8.92 7.74
CA GLN A 88 1.87 9.48 6.85
C GLN A 88 1.41 9.40 5.40
N GLU A 89 1.82 10.39 4.59
CA GLU A 89 1.58 10.38 3.15
C GLU A 89 2.86 10.75 2.40
N THR A 90 3.25 9.92 1.43
CA THR A 90 4.38 10.19 0.53
C THR A 90 4.04 9.79 -0.91
N ARG A 91 5.01 9.88 -1.83
CA ARG A 91 4.85 9.51 -3.24
C ARG A 91 5.24 8.05 -3.46
N PHE A 92 4.53 7.37 -4.35
CA PHE A 92 4.90 6.05 -4.84
C PHE A 92 6.03 6.14 -5.89
N HIS A 93 7.04 5.28 -5.77
CA HIS A 93 8.15 5.17 -6.71
C HIS A 93 7.99 3.91 -7.57
N PRO A 94 7.50 4.04 -8.83
CA PRO A 94 7.20 2.90 -9.70
C PRO A 94 8.44 2.10 -10.10
N ASP A 95 9.61 2.72 -10.08
CA ASP A 95 10.89 2.09 -10.43
C ASP A 95 11.44 1.19 -9.31
N THR A 96 10.82 1.18 -8.13
CA THR A 96 11.22 0.32 -7.01
C THR A 96 11.05 -1.15 -7.40
N GLU A 97 12.03 -1.99 -7.11
CA GLU A 97 11.91 -3.44 -7.34
C GLU A 97 10.76 -4.05 -6.53
N PRO A 98 10.02 -5.03 -7.06
CA PRO A 98 9.00 -5.73 -6.29
C PRO A 98 9.60 -6.48 -5.09
N TRP A 99 9.02 -6.30 -3.90
CA TRP A 99 9.37 -7.07 -2.71
C TRP A 99 9.09 -8.57 -2.88
N GLN A 100 10.05 -9.40 -2.49
CA GLN A 100 10.05 -10.86 -2.73
C GLN A 100 9.56 -11.69 -1.53
N GLY A 101 9.18 -11.04 -0.42
CA GLY A 101 8.76 -11.75 0.78
C GLY A 101 7.31 -12.27 0.73
N PRO A 102 6.86 -12.89 1.83
CA PRO A 102 5.54 -13.51 1.93
C PRO A 102 4.43 -12.47 1.83
N MET A 103 3.60 -12.64 0.80
CA MET A 103 2.41 -11.83 0.54
C MET A 103 1.24 -12.76 0.22
N ALA A 104 0.10 -12.53 0.85
CA ALA A 104 -1.12 -13.30 0.64
C ALA A 104 -2.28 -12.36 0.32
N LEU A 105 -3.30 -12.86 -0.39
CA LEU A 105 -4.54 -12.10 -0.58
C LEU A 105 -5.21 -11.85 0.78
N ALA A 106 -5.59 -10.59 1.03
CA ALA A 106 -6.39 -10.26 2.20
C ALA A 106 -7.79 -10.86 2.05
N PRO A 107 -8.38 -11.40 3.14
CA PRO A 107 -9.78 -11.82 3.12
C PRO A 107 -10.68 -10.62 2.83
N ALA A 108 -11.75 -10.85 2.04
CA ALA A 108 -12.73 -9.85 1.65
C ALA A 108 -13.63 -9.41 2.82
#